data_AF-A0A8J2QKT0-F1
#
_entry.id   AF-A0A8J2QKT0-F1
#
_cell.length_a   1.000
_cell.length_b   1.000
_cell.length_c   1.000
_cell.angle_alpha   90.00
_cell.angle_beta   90.00
_cell.angle_gamma   90.00
#
_symmetry.space_group_name_H-M   'P 1'
#
loop_
_entity.id
_entity.type
_entity.pdbx_description
1 polymer ?
#
loop_
_entity_poly.entity_id
_entity_poly.type
_entity_poly.pdbx_seq_one_letter_code
_entity_poly.pdbx_strand_id
1 'polypeptide(L)'
;MSTAGNTQQLQQDLQNELTTANQLLRLITIELQKIKKITNPGGELETNIKENTAIMATLANMQHINISNLPPLKHTELDMTQQTTQNMSYQQHDSFRSMDE
;
A
#
# COMPACT_ATOMS: atom_id res chain seq x y z
N MET A 1 -58.01 12.31 -20.69
CA MET A 1 -56.58 12.41 -20.32
C MET A 1 -55.89 11.15 -20.78
N SER A 2 -54.87 11.27 -21.62
CA SER A 2 -54.35 10.15 -22.43
C SER A 2 -53.49 9.21 -21.58
N THR A 3 -53.99 8.01 -21.30
CA THR A 3 -53.30 6.92 -20.59
C THR A 3 -52.03 6.45 -21.29
N ALA A 4 -51.87 6.73 -22.59
CA ALA A 4 -50.71 6.35 -23.39
C ALA A 4 -49.40 7.05 -22.98
N GLY A 5 -49.45 8.30 -22.50
CA GLY A 5 -48.26 9.04 -22.06
C GLY A 5 -47.68 8.51 -20.75
N ASN A 6 -48.53 8.07 -19.82
CA ASN A 6 -48.08 7.47 -18.56
C ASN A 6 -47.38 6.13 -18.77
N THR A 7 -47.84 5.31 -19.72
CA THR A 7 -47.22 4.01 -20.00
C THR A 7 -45.83 4.16 -20.64
N GLN A 8 -45.64 5.17 -21.49
CA GLN A 8 -44.35 5.47 -22.11
C GLN A 8 -43.34 5.99 -21.08
N GLN A 9 -43.77 6.88 -20.18
CA GLN A 9 -42.93 7.38 -19.10
C GLN A 9 -42.51 6.24 -18.16
N LEU A 10 -43.45 5.38 -17.76
CA LEU A 10 -43.14 4.22 -16.91
C LEU A 10 -42.14 3.26 -17.57
N GLN A 11 -42.26 3.02 -18.88
CA GLN A 11 -41.30 2.20 -19.61
C GLN A 11 -39.90 2.82 -19.62
N GLN A 12 -39.80 4.14 -19.78
CA GLN A 12 -38.52 4.84 -19.73
C GLN A 12 -37.90 4.79 -18.33
N ASP A 13 -38.70 4.98 -17.28
CA ASP A 13 -38.24 4.93 -15.89
C ASP A 13 -37.72 3.53 -15.53
N LEU A 14 -38.43 2.48 -15.93
CA LEU A 14 -37.99 1.09 -15.75
C LEU A 14 -36.69 0.78 -16.51
N GLN A 15 -36.53 1.31 -17.72
CA GLN A 15 -35.28 1.14 -18.48
C GLN A 15 -34.11 1.85 -17.79
N ASN A 16 -34.33 3.09 -17.32
CA ASN A 16 -33.32 3.85 -16.58
C ASN A 16 -32.90 3.14 -15.29
N GLU A 17 -33.87 2.62 -14.54
CA GLU A 17 -33.62 1.87 -13.30
C GLU A 17 -32.86 0.58 -13.59
N LEU A 18 -33.24 -0.17 -14.63
CA LEU A 18 -32.53 -1.38 -15.05
C LEU A 18 -31.09 -1.07 -15.48
N THR A 19 -30.86 -0.01 -16.24
CA THR A 19 -29.51 0.43 -16.62
C THR A 19 -28.69 0.79 -15.39
N THR A 20 -29.26 1.54 -14.46
CA THR A 20 -28.60 1.97 -13.22
C THR A 20 -28.26 0.76 -12.34
N ALA A 21 -29.21 -0.15 -12.14
CA ALA A 21 -29.01 -1.37 -11.37
C ALA A 21 -27.89 -2.24 -11.97
N ASN A 22 -27.85 -2.40 -13.29
CA ASN A 22 -26.79 -3.15 -13.96
C ASN A 22 -25.40 -2.49 -13.81
N GLN A 23 -25.33 -1.16 -13.87
CA GLN A 23 -24.08 -0.44 -13.62
C GLN A 23 -23.60 -0.63 -12.18
N LEU A 24 -24.51 -0.52 -11.20
CA LEU A 24 -24.20 -0.76 -9.79
C LEU A 24 -23.72 -2.20 -9.55
N LEU A 25 -24.40 -3.20 -10.11
CA LEU A 25 -23.99 -4.61 -10.01
C LEU A 25 -22.60 -4.85 -10.59
N ARG A 26 -22.27 -4.20 -11.71
CA ARG A 26 -20.92 -4.26 -12.30
C ARG A 26 -19.87 -3.67 -11.35
N LEU A 27 -20.14 -2.51 -10.76
CA LEU A 27 -19.23 -1.88 -9.80
C LEU A 27 -19.03 -2.75 -8.55
N ILE A 28 -20.12 -3.27 -7.98
CA ILE A 28 -20.08 -4.20 -6.85
C ILE A 28 -19.24 -5.43 -7.18
N THR A 29 -19.41 -6.00 -8.38
CA THR A 29 -18.63 -7.16 -8.83
C THR A 29 -17.14 -6.84 -8.87
N ILE A 30 -16.75 -5.67 -9.39
CA ILE A 30 -15.35 -5.24 -9.44
C ILE A 30 -14.78 -5.11 -8.02
N GLU A 31 -15.50 -4.46 -7.11
CA GLU A 31 -15.05 -4.30 -5.72
C GLU A 31 -14.93 -5.65 -4.99
N LEU A 32 -15.88 -6.56 -5.21
CA LEU A 32 -15.81 -7.92 -4.65
C LEU A 32 -14.60 -8.70 -5.17
N GLN A 33 -14.22 -8.54 -6.45
CA GLN A 33 -13.00 -9.15 -6.98
C GLN A 33 -11.73 -8.58 -6.34
N LYS A 34 -11.69 -7.27 -6.07
CA LYS A 34 -10.57 -6.64 -5.35
C LYS A 34 -10.45 -7.17 -3.92
N ILE A 35 -11.55 -7.19 -3.18
CA ILE A 35 -11.61 -7.73 -1.81
C ILE A 35 -11.12 -9.18 -1.82
N LYS A 36 -11.66 -10.01 -2.73
CA LYS A 36 -11.25 -11.40 -2.88
C LYS A 36 -9.75 -11.55 -3.10
N LYS A 37 -9.15 -10.73 -3.99
CA LYS A 37 -7.69 -10.77 -4.23
C LYS A 37 -6.89 -10.45 -2.97
N ILE A 38 -7.35 -9.48 -2.17
CA ILE A 38 -6.68 -9.07 -0.93
C ILE A 38 -6.81 -10.14 0.16
N THR A 39 -8.01 -10.72 0.32
CA THR A 39 -8.36 -11.59 1.46
C THR A 39 -8.27 -13.09 1.19
N ASN A 40 -8.01 -13.51 -0.06
CA ASN A 40 -7.84 -14.93 -0.36
C ASN A 40 -6.67 -15.52 0.45
N PRO A 41 -6.70 -16.83 0.71
CA PRO A 41 -5.51 -17.54 1.20
C PRO A 41 -4.32 -17.33 0.26
N GLY A 42 -3.18 -16.92 0.81
CA GLY A 42 -1.99 -16.50 0.05
C GLY A 42 -2.14 -15.15 -0.66
N GLY A 43 -3.21 -14.40 -0.39
CA GLY A 43 -3.44 -13.05 -0.87
C GLY A 43 -2.54 -12.02 -0.17
N GLU A 44 -2.75 -10.76 -0.53
CA GLU A 44 -1.96 -9.63 -0.05
C GLU A 44 -2.02 -9.48 1.48
N LEU A 45 -3.21 -9.66 2.08
CA LEU A 45 -3.39 -9.53 3.52
C LEU A 45 -2.56 -10.57 4.29
N GLU A 46 -2.64 -11.84 3.90
CA GLU A 46 -1.91 -12.91 4.58
C GLU A 46 -0.39 -12.74 4.41
N THR A 47 0.04 -12.31 3.22
CA THR A 47 1.46 -12.04 2.93
C THR A 47 1.98 -10.91 3.83
N ASN A 48 1.26 -9.79 3.90
CA ASN A 48 1.63 -8.65 4.73
C ASN A 48 1.66 -9.01 6.23
N ILE A 49 0.70 -9.82 6.70
CA ILE A 49 0.70 -10.30 8.09
C ILE A 49 1.95 -11.14 8.38
N LYS A 50 2.34 -12.05 7.46
CA LYS A 50 3.55 -12.88 7.63
C LYS A 50 4.81 -12.05 7.67
N GLU A 51 4.96 -11.09 6.76
CA GLU A 51 6.12 -10.18 6.71
C GLU A 51 6.21 -9.33 7.98
N ASN A 52 5.10 -8.71 8.40
CA ASN A 52 5.06 -7.92 9.63
C ASN A 52 5.39 -8.76 10.86
N THR A 53 4.87 -9.99 10.93
CA THR A 53 5.17 -10.91 12.03
C THR A 53 6.65 -11.28 12.06
N ALA A 54 7.27 -11.52 10.90
CA ALA A 54 8.70 -11.82 10.80
C ALA A 54 9.58 -10.62 11.22
N ILE A 55 9.19 -9.40 10.85
CA ILE A 55 9.86 -8.16 11.29
C ILE A 55 9.73 -8.01 12.80
N MET A 56 8.53 -8.19 13.36
CA MET A 56 8.32 -8.12 14.81
C MET A 56 9.14 -9.17 15.57
N ALA A 57 9.25 -10.39 15.04
CA ALA A 57 10.09 -11.43 15.63
C ALA A 57 11.57 -11.04 15.62
N THR A 58 12.05 -10.44 14.52
CA THR A 58 13.42 -9.94 14.41
C THR A 58 13.69 -8.82 15.42
N LEU A 59 12.78 -7.86 15.53
CA LEU A 59 12.88 -6.75 16.49
C LEU A 59 12.85 -7.24 17.94
N ALA A 60 11.97 -8.19 18.25
CA ALA A 60 11.92 -8.81 19.57
C ALA A 60 13.25 -9.51 19.90
N ASN A 61 13.82 -10.26 18.95
CA ASN A 61 15.14 -10.88 19.14
C ASN A 61 16.24 -9.83 19.40
N MET A 62 16.20 -8.68 18.74
CA MET A 62 17.15 -7.59 18.98
C MET A 62 17.04 -6.98 20.39
N GLN A 63 15.84 -6.89 20.96
CA GLN A 63 15.66 -6.39 22.34
C GLN A 63 16.31 -7.31 23.39
N HIS A 64 16.45 -8.59 23.10
CA HIS A 64 17.12 -9.55 23.97
C HIS A 64 18.65 -9.57 23.79
N ILE A 65 19.19 -8.81 22.84
CA ILE A 65 20.64 -8.67 22.66
C ILE A 65 21.18 -7.80 23.81
N ASN A 66 22.11 -8.36 24.58
CA ASN A 66 22.84 -7.61 25.59
C ASN A 66 23.84 -6.65 24.89
N ILE A 67 23.38 -5.43 24.67
CA ILE A 67 24.13 -4.36 23.99
C ILE A 67 25.45 -4.05 24.72
N SER A 68 25.48 -4.23 26.04
CA SER A 68 26.65 -4.01 26.89
C SER A 68 27.79 -5.02 26.66
N ASN A 69 27.48 -6.18 26.06
CA ASN A 69 28.44 -7.22 25.73
C ASN A 69 28.78 -7.28 24.24
N LEU A 70 28.28 -6.34 23.43
CA LEU A 70 28.62 -6.29 22.01
C LEU A 70 30.06 -5.81 21.83
N PRO A 71 30.85 -6.46 20.96
CA PRO A 71 32.17 -5.96 20.62
C PRO A 71 32.06 -4.57 19.96
N PRO A 72 33.05 -3.69 20.14
CA PRO A 72 33.06 -2.38 19.49
C PRO A 72 32.90 -2.53 17.98
N LEU A 73 31.90 -1.86 17.41
CA LEU A 73 31.73 -1.78 15.97
C LEU A 73 32.90 -0.96 15.41
N LYS A 74 33.73 -1.59 14.58
CA LYS A 74 34.72 -0.85 13.81
C LYS A 74 33.99 -0.11 12.71
N HIS A 75 34.13 1.22 12.69
CA HIS A 75 33.77 1.99 11.51
C HIS A 75 34.71 1.54 10.38
N THR A 76 34.17 0.81 9.40
CA THR A 76 34.82 0.74 8.09
C THR A 76 34.71 2.13 7.49
N GLU A 77 35.78 2.91 7.61
CA GLU A 77 35.99 4.05 6.74
C GLU A 77 36.07 3.48 5.31
N LEU A 78 34.97 3.60 4.57
CA LEU A 78 35.00 3.41 3.14
C LEU A 78 35.84 4.56 2.59
N ASP A 79 37.11 4.28 2.33
CA ASP A 79 38.00 5.21 1.67
C ASP A 79 37.46 5.48 0.25
N MET A 80 36.65 6.53 0.12
CA MET A 80 36.06 6.96 -1.15
C MET A 80 37.12 7.45 -2.16
N THR A 81 38.40 7.49 -1.80
CA THR A 81 39.44 8.05 -2.68
C THR A 81 39.90 7.10 -3.79
N GLN A 82 39.61 5.79 -3.73
CA GLN A 82 40.06 4.84 -4.77
C GLN A 82 39.07 4.60 -5.93
N GLN A 83 37.85 5.13 -5.88
CA GLN A 83 36.87 4.96 -6.97
C GLN A 83 36.21 6.27 -7.45
N THR A 84 36.89 7.40 -7.26
CA THR A 84 36.51 8.68 -7.88
C THR A 84 36.92 8.79 -9.35
N THR A 85 36.72 7.74 -10.15
CA THR A 85 36.63 7.90 -11.62
C THR A 85 35.17 8.10 -11.98
N GLN A 86 34.70 9.28 -11.60
CA GLN A 86 33.66 10.09 -12.22
C GLN A 86 32.23 9.53 -12.35
N ASN A 87 31.34 10.27 -11.68
CA ASN A 87 29.92 10.47 -11.98
C ASN A 87 28.92 9.66 -11.14
N MET A 88 28.82 9.98 -9.85
CA MET A 88 27.56 9.84 -9.11
C MET A 88 27.25 11.16 -8.40
N SER A 89 26.30 11.91 -8.94
CA SER A 89 25.72 13.08 -8.28
C SER A 89 24.81 12.62 -7.14
N TYR A 90 25.36 12.45 -5.94
CA TYR A 90 24.54 12.32 -4.75
C TYR A 90 24.04 13.72 -4.34
N GLN A 91 22.77 14.02 -4.61
CA GLN A 91 22.06 15.13 -3.96
C GLN A 91 21.68 14.67 -2.56
N GLN A 92 22.39 15.16 -1.54
CA GLN A 92 22.00 15.00 -0.15
C GLN A 92 20.75 15.84 0.11
N HIS A 93 19.65 15.19 0.50
CA HIS A 93 18.50 15.85 1.09
C HIS A 93 18.80 16.12 2.57
N ASP A 94 19.31 17.31 2.88
CA ASP A 94 19.29 17.86 4.23
C ASP A 94 17.85 18.26 4.59
N SER A 95 17.07 17.31 5.07
CA SER A 95 15.90 17.60 5.86
C SER A 95 16.05 16.88 7.19
N PHE A 96 15.81 17.58 8.29
CA PHE A 96 15.92 17.14 9.69
C PHE A 96 17.23 17.50 10.43
N ARG A 97 17.54 18.80 10.51
CA ARG A 97 17.83 19.46 11.81
C ARG A 97 18.17 20.94 11.61
N SER A 98 17.23 21.82 11.98
CA SER A 98 17.49 23.03 12.76
C SER A 98 16.25 23.93 12.73
N MET A 99 15.55 24.02 13.86
CA MET A 99 15.00 25.25 14.42
C MET A 99 14.34 24.91 15.75
N ASP A 100 15.19 24.79 16.77
CA ASP A 100 14.85 25.21 18.14
C ASP A 100 15.87 26.31 18.48
N GLU A 101 15.45 27.56 18.31
CA GLU A 101 15.84 28.71 19.13
C GLU A 101 14.73 29.77 19.05
#